data_AF-A0A435XWD2-F1
#
_entry.id   AF-A0A435XWD2-F1
#
_cell.length_a   1.000
_cell.length_b   1.000
_cell.length_c   1.000
_cell.angle_alpha   90.00
_cell.angle_beta   90.00
_cell.angle_gamma   90.00
#
_symmetry.space_group_name_H-M   'P 1'
#
loop_
_entity.id
_entity.type
_entity.pdbx_description
1 polymer ?
#
loop_
_entity_poly.entity_id
_entity_poly.type
_entity_poly.pdbx_seq_one_letter_code
_entity_poly.pdbx_strand_id
1 'polypeptide(L)'
;MQKVATAIFMVLVAMALGVLFFTVAYAAIDWYRTGSHVLFDQLNANPLPVVGLAWADVTARTFDRMQYAVAAGALGFLLPLVSLFLMRPRKRNDSRFMTMSDVSKTGLTKVGGVFVGRAGGRLAEILSPGRDQRSGKIHLTQRKLIGGKKLWIDGDDVGGFVIGPPRSGKGTSLIIPNALTWPHSLVVLDLRGETYAATAGYRSTMSRVVRFAPADPDGNTACYNPMDFISLDSAQRDIDLRNIAAALFPRPPSNADPYWVNDARLLFTGIASFVMESPAIPNQKKTFSTILEIMN
;
A
#
# COMPACT_ATOMS: atom_id res chain seq x y z
N MET A 1 -22.73 -7.79 -2.98
CA MET A 1 -23.21 -9.02 -3.67
C MET A 1 -22.32 -10.23 -3.40
N GLN A 2 -20.99 -10.16 -3.57
CA GLN A 2 -20.08 -11.31 -3.38
C GLN A 2 -20.20 -12.01 -2.01
N LYS A 3 -20.29 -11.26 -0.90
CA LYS A 3 -20.44 -11.84 0.45
C LYS A 3 -21.74 -12.62 0.67
N VAL A 4 -22.83 -12.19 0.02
CA VAL A 4 -24.15 -12.85 0.13
C VAL A 4 -24.15 -14.13 -0.69
N ALA A 5 -23.60 -14.10 -1.90
CA ALA A 5 -23.43 -15.28 -2.75
C ALA A 5 -22.55 -16.36 -2.08
N THR A 6 -21.43 -15.97 -1.46
CA THR A 6 -20.58 -16.92 -0.72
C THR A 6 -21.31 -17.52 0.48
N ALA A 7 -22.11 -16.74 1.22
CA ALA A 7 -22.89 -17.26 2.34
C ALA A 7 -23.95 -18.28 1.90
N ILE A 8 -24.68 -17.98 0.81
CA ILE A 8 -25.68 -18.90 0.23
C ILE A 8 -25.00 -20.20 -0.22
N PHE A 9 -23.90 -20.10 -0.97
CA PHE A 9 -23.15 -21.28 -1.42
C PHE A 9 -22.70 -22.16 -0.25
N MET A 10 -22.21 -21.57 0.84
CA MET A 10 -21.74 -22.32 2.01
C MET A 10 -22.89 -23.02 2.75
N VAL A 11 -24.06 -22.40 2.85
CA VAL A 11 -25.26 -23.05 3.42
C VAL A 11 -25.68 -24.23 2.55
N LEU A 12 -25.65 -24.09 1.23
CA LEU A 12 -25.98 -25.18 0.31
C LEU A 12 -24.99 -26.35 0.42
N VAL A 13 -23.69 -26.07 0.53
CA VAL A 13 -22.66 -27.12 0.75
C VAL A 13 -22.86 -27.81 2.11
N ALA A 14 -23.12 -27.05 3.18
CA ALA A 14 -23.41 -27.62 4.49
C ALA A 14 -24.67 -28.49 4.47
N MET A 15 -25.74 -28.05 3.78
CA MET A 15 -26.96 -28.85 3.58
C MET A 15 -26.67 -30.14 2.82
N ALA A 16 -25.90 -30.07 1.72
CA ALA A 16 -25.53 -31.25 0.94
C ALA A 16 -24.71 -32.25 1.76
N LEU A 17 -23.75 -31.78 2.56
CA LEU A 17 -22.98 -32.62 3.48
C LEU A 17 -23.86 -33.20 4.59
N GLY A 18 -24.80 -32.44 5.13
CA GLY A 18 -25.77 -32.94 6.10
C GLY A 18 -26.63 -34.08 5.54
N VAL A 19 -27.16 -33.90 4.32
CA VAL A 19 -27.94 -34.93 3.62
C VAL A 19 -27.10 -36.17 3.30
N LEU A 20 -25.84 -35.98 2.88
CA LEU A 20 -24.92 -37.07 2.60
C LEU A 20 -24.61 -37.90 3.86
N PHE A 21 -24.23 -37.24 4.95
CA PHE A 21 -23.93 -37.93 6.20
C PHE A 21 -25.16 -38.61 6.80
N PHE A 22 -26.34 -37.99 6.68
CA PHE A 22 -27.61 -38.58 7.08
C PHE A 22 -27.91 -39.87 6.30
N THR A 23 -27.82 -39.84 4.97
CA THR A 23 -28.18 -40.98 4.11
C THR A 23 -27.18 -42.13 4.24
N VAL A 24 -25.89 -41.85 4.36
CA VAL A 24 -24.85 -42.86 4.65
C VAL A 24 -25.08 -43.50 6.01
N ALA A 25 -25.34 -42.71 7.05
CA ALA A 25 -25.61 -43.25 8.38
C ALA A 25 -26.92 -44.05 8.42
N TYR A 26 -27.95 -43.61 7.71
CA TYR A 26 -29.22 -44.32 7.60
C TYR A 26 -29.06 -45.70 6.94
N ALA A 27 -28.33 -45.78 5.81
CA ALA A 27 -28.01 -47.05 5.16
C ALA A 27 -27.13 -47.96 6.04
N ALA A 28 -26.17 -47.38 6.78
CA ALA A 28 -25.32 -48.12 7.71
C ALA A 28 -26.12 -48.75 8.87
N ILE A 29 -27.10 -48.03 9.40
CA ILE A 29 -27.95 -48.52 10.50
C ILE A 29 -28.89 -49.63 10.01
N ASP A 30 -29.44 -49.50 8.80
CA ASP A 30 -30.23 -50.56 8.19
C ASP A 30 -29.40 -51.82 7.98
N TRP A 31 -28.19 -51.69 7.41
CA TRP A 31 -27.28 -52.81 7.22
C TRP A 31 -26.90 -53.49 8.53
N TYR A 32 -26.58 -52.73 9.57
CA TYR A 32 -26.28 -53.28 10.90
C TYR A 32 -27.44 -54.13 11.47
N ARG A 33 -28.69 -53.79 11.13
CA ARG A 33 -29.87 -54.47 11.67
C ARG A 33 -30.38 -55.62 10.83
N THR A 34 -30.31 -55.48 9.51
CA THR A 34 -30.89 -56.43 8.55
C THR A 34 -29.85 -57.33 7.90
N GLY A 35 -28.57 -56.95 7.96
CA GLY A 35 -27.48 -57.59 7.21
C GLY A 35 -27.52 -57.31 5.70
N SER A 36 -28.47 -56.51 5.22
CA SER A 36 -28.69 -56.23 3.79
C SER A 36 -27.87 -55.04 3.29
N HIS A 37 -27.24 -55.20 2.12
CA HIS A 37 -26.49 -54.13 1.44
C HIS A 37 -27.34 -53.28 0.49
N VAL A 38 -28.63 -53.59 0.33
CA VAL A 38 -29.49 -52.99 -0.69
C VAL A 38 -29.55 -51.47 -0.61
N LEU A 39 -29.59 -50.88 0.60
CA LEU A 39 -29.61 -49.42 0.74
C LEU A 39 -28.27 -48.76 0.39
N PHE A 40 -27.15 -49.44 0.56
CA PHE A 40 -25.84 -48.94 0.11
C PHE A 40 -25.72 -49.00 -1.41
N ASP A 41 -26.18 -50.08 -2.02
CA ASP A 41 -26.20 -50.23 -3.48
C ASP A 41 -27.10 -49.16 -4.12
N GLN A 42 -28.26 -48.88 -3.50
CA GLN A 42 -29.14 -47.78 -3.89
C GLN A 42 -28.48 -46.43 -3.69
N LEU A 43 -27.84 -46.17 -2.55
CA LEU A 43 -27.15 -44.90 -2.28
C LEU A 43 -26.07 -44.60 -3.33
N ASN A 44 -25.34 -45.63 -3.77
CA ASN A 44 -24.30 -45.51 -4.80
C ASN A 44 -24.87 -45.25 -6.20
N ALA A 45 -26.05 -45.81 -6.51
CA ALA A 45 -26.71 -45.62 -7.80
C ALA A 45 -27.52 -44.31 -7.88
N ASN A 46 -28.32 -44.01 -6.86
CA ASN A 46 -29.10 -42.79 -6.72
C ASN A 46 -29.47 -42.57 -5.23
N PRO A 47 -29.12 -41.44 -4.61
CA PRO A 47 -29.42 -41.19 -3.19
C PRO A 47 -30.88 -40.84 -2.90
N LEU A 48 -31.67 -40.42 -3.91
CA LEU A 48 -33.05 -39.93 -3.71
C LEU A 48 -34.02 -40.98 -3.13
N PRO A 49 -34.01 -42.26 -3.54
CA PRO A 49 -34.84 -43.31 -2.95
C PRO A 49 -34.56 -43.53 -1.46
N VAL A 50 -33.29 -43.40 -1.02
CA VAL A 50 -32.91 -43.55 0.39
C VAL A 50 -33.49 -42.42 1.24
N VAL A 51 -33.50 -41.20 0.71
CA VAL A 51 -34.17 -40.04 1.33
C VAL A 51 -35.69 -40.23 1.38
N GLY A 52 -36.28 -40.73 0.29
CA GLY A 52 -37.72 -41.01 0.21
C GLY A 52 -38.16 -42.10 1.21
N LEU A 53 -37.34 -43.12 1.41
CA LEU A 53 -37.58 -44.19 2.39
C LEU A 53 -37.46 -43.66 3.83
N ALA A 54 -36.45 -42.84 4.11
CA ALA A 54 -36.34 -42.16 5.39
C ALA A 54 -37.53 -41.23 5.67
N TRP A 55 -38.10 -40.57 4.64
CA TRP A 55 -39.33 -39.78 4.77
C TRP A 55 -40.56 -40.65 5.06
N ALA A 56 -40.66 -41.81 4.41
CA ALA A 56 -41.72 -42.77 4.67
C ALA A 56 -41.71 -43.25 6.14
N ASP A 57 -40.53 -43.56 6.68
CA ASP A 57 -40.33 -43.92 8.10
C ASP A 57 -40.80 -42.81 9.06
N VAL A 58 -40.54 -41.54 8.74
CA VAL A 58 -41.04 -40.40 9.52
C VAL A 58 -42.56 -40.37 9.50
N THR A 59 -43.18 -40.51 8.31
CA THR A 59 -44.65 -40.47 8.18
C THR A 59 -45.32 -41.65 8.87
N ALA A 60 -44.66 -42.81 8.91
CA ALA A 60 -45.10 -44.01 9.61
C ALA A 60 -44.83 -43.97 11.13
N ARG A 61 -44.14 -42.93 11.63
CA ARG A 61 -43.71 -42.76 13.04
C ARG A 61 -42.77 -43.88 13.54
N THR A 62 -41.99 -44.49 12.66
CA THR A 62 -41.00 -45.53 12.98
C THR A 62 -39.61 -44.92 13.05
N PHE A 63 -39.16 -44.56 14.25
CA PHE A 63 -37.88 -43.86 14.44
C PHE A 63 -36.68 -44.77 14.65
N ASP A 64 -36.89 -46.07 14.59
CA ASP A 64 -35.92 -47.09 14.94
C ASP A 64 -34.60 -46.93 14.17
N ARG A 65 -34.64 -46.61 12.88
CA ARG A 65 -33.46 -46.43 12.01
C ARG A 65 -32.93 -44.99 11.97
N MET A 66 -33.68 -44.04 12.54
CA MET A 66 -33.44 -42.61 12.33
C MET A 66 -32.58 -41.95 13.41
N GLN A 67 -32.55 -42.50 14.63
CA GLN A 67 -31.96 -41.83 15.80
C GLN A 67 -30.49 -41.40 15.59
N TYR A 68 -29.64 -42.30 15.09
CA TYR A 68 -28.23 -42.00 14.82
C TYR A 68 -27.99 -41.33 13.46
N ALA A 69 -28.88 -41.55 12.48
CA ALA A 69 -28.80 -40.90 11.17
C ALA A 69 -29.05 -39.39 11.27
N VAL A 70 -30.03 -38.97 12.06
CA VAL A 70 -30.31 -37.55 12.34
C VAL A 70 -29.11 -36.87 13.01
N ALA A 71 -28.47 -37.54 13.97
CA ALA A 71 -27.27 -37.02 14.62
C ALA A 71 -26.09 -36.88 13.65
N ALA A 72 -25.86 -37.88 12.79
CA ALA A 72 -24.82 -37.83 11.76
C ALA A 72 -25.07 -36.72 10.73
N GLY A 73 -26.31 -36.53 10.29
CA GLY A 73 -26.70 -35.45 9.40
C GLY A 73 -26.53 -34.06 10.03
N ALA A 74 -26.91 -33.92 11.29
CA ALA A 74 -26.69 -32.68 12.04
C ALA A 74 -25.19 -32.35 12.18
N LEU A 75 -24.34 -33.35 12.44
CA LEU A 75 -22.88 -33.17 12.46
C LEU A 75 -22.32 -32.78 11.09
N GLY A 76 -22.75 -33.44 10.02
CA GLY A 76 -22.36 -33.12 8.64
C GLY A 76 -22.75 -31.69 8.22
N PHE A 77 -23.86 -31.18 8.73
CA PHE A 77 -24.31 -29.80 8.52
C PHE A 77 -23.55 -28.78 9.40
N LEU A 78 -23.37 -29.06 10.69
CA LEU A 78 -22.83 -28.10 11.66
C LEU A 78 -21.31 -27.99 11.64
N LEU A 79 -20.57 -29.08 11.44
CA LEU A 79 -19.10 -29.09 11.50
C LEU A 79 -18.46 -28.11 10.50
N PRO A 80 -18.86 -28.05 9.22
CA PRO A 80 -18.31 -27.08 8.27
C PRO A 80 -18.60 -25.63 8.67
N LEU A 81 -19.79 -25.36 9.19
CA LEU A 81 -20.21 -24.02 9.63
C LEU A 81 -19.43 -23.55 10.87
N VAL A 82 -19.23 -24.44 11.85
CA VAL A 82 -18.45 -24.18 13.07
C VAL A 82 -16.97 -24.02 12.74
N SER A 83 -16.40 -24.91 11.93
CA SER A 83 -15.00 -24.80 11.49
C SER A 83 -14.76 -23.47 10.79
N LEU A 84 -15.66 -23.06 9.90
CA LEU A 84 -15.55 -21.77 9.23
C LEU A 84 -15.65 -20.61 10.22
N PHE A 85 -16.57 -20.67 11.17
CA PHE A 85 -16.71 -19.63 12.20
C PHE A 85 -15.42 -19.49 13.04
N LEU A 86 -14.79 -20.60 13.40
CA LEU A 86 -13.52 -20.63 14.13
C LEU A 86 -12.34 -20.17 13.26
N MET A 87 -12.36 -20.43 11.95
CA MET A 87 -11.34 -20.00 11.00
C MET A 87 -11.48 -18.53 10.55
N ARG A 88 -12.55 -17.82 10.95
CA ARG A 88 -12.70 -16.40 10.62
C ARG A 88 -11.56 -15.61 11.26
N PRO A 89 -10.74 -14.89 10.47
CA PRO A 89 -9.70 -14.05 11.04
C PRO A 89 -10.35 -13.01 11.96
N ARG A 90 -9.86 -12.93 13.21
CA ARG A 90 -10.31 -11.91 14.16
C ARG A 90 -10.06 -10.54 13.52
N LYS A 91 -11.14 -9.82 13.22
CA LYS A 91 -11.07 -8.40 12.88
C LYS A 91 -10.72 -7.64 14.16
N ARG A 92 -9.44 -7.48 14.43
CA ARG A 92 -8.95 -6.59 15.48
C ARG A 92 -8.73 -5.22 14.86
N ASN A 93 -9.52 -4.25 15.29
CA ASN A 93 -9.32 -2.83 15.01
C ASN A 93 -8.94 -2.12 16.31
N ASP A 94 -8.04 -2.74 17.09
CA ASP A 94 -7.49 -2.13 18.30
C ASP A 94 -6.34 -1.20 17.89
N SER A 95 -6.46 0.08 18.19
CA SER A 95 -5.39 1.09 18.05
C SER A 95 -4.29 0.91 19.11
N ARG A 96 -3.82 -0.34 19.29
CA ARG A 96 -2.75 -0.67 20.24
C ARG A 96 -1.39 -0.63 19.56
N PHE A 97 -0.36 -0.33 20.34
CA PHE A 97 1.01 -0.48 19.89
C PHE A 97 1.30 -1.94 19.52
N MET A 98 2.00 -2.12 18.40
CA MET A 98 2.43 -3.44 17.96
C MET A 98 3.44 -4.04 18.95
N THR A 99 3.24 -5.29 19.32
CA THR A 99 4.24 -6.09 20.02
C THR A 99 5.28 -6.66 19.05
N MET A 100 6.41 -7.16 19.54
CA MET A 100 7.40 -7.84 18.69
C MET A 100 6.83 -9.09 17.99
N SER A 101 5.87 -9.77 18.61
CA SER A 101 5.11 -10.85 17.95
C SER A 101 4.29 -10.33 16.78
N ASP A 102 3.61 -9.19 16.95
CA ASP A 102 2.84 -8.57 15.86
C ASP A 102 3.77 -8.17 14.70
N VAL A 103 4.93 -7.57 14.99
CA VAL A 103 5.95 -7.18 13.99
C VAL A 103 6.43 -8.36 13.14
N SER A 104 6.61 -9.53 13.74
CA SER A 104 7.00 -10.73 12.98
C SER A 104 5.93 -11.24 12.01
N LYS A 105 4.64 -10.95 12.29
CA LYS A 105 3.51 -11.42 11.49
C LYS A 105 3.15 -10.47 10.34
N THR A 106 3.51 -9.18 10.43
CA THR A 106 3.15 -8.16 9.43
C THR A 106 4.06 -8.12 8.21
N GLY A 107 5.17 -8.89 8.19
CA GLY A 107 6.13 -8.87 7.08
C GLY A 107 7.04 -7.63 7.04
N LEU A 108 6.83 -6.64 7.92
CA LEU A 108 7.60 -5.38 7.98
C LEU A 108 9.10 -5.57 8.24
N THR A 109 9.54 -6.78 8.60
CA THR A 109 10.96 -7.07 8.84
C THR A 109 11.70 -7.55 7.58
N LYS A 110 10.97 -7.85 6.51
CA LYS A 110 11.58 -8.15 5.21
C LYS A 110 12.19 -6.88 4.65
N VAL A 111 13.42 -6.97 4.17
CA VAL A 111 14.10 -5.82 3.55
C VAL A 111 13.51 -5.63 2.17
N GLY A 112 12.92 -4.46 1.92
CA GLY A 112 12.29 -4.10 0.66
C GLY A 112 11.58 -2.77 0.78
N GLY A 113 11.62 -1.95 -0.26
CA GLY A 113 10.99 -0.63 -0.28
C GLY A 113 11.57 0.38 0.71
N VAL A 114 10.70 1.10 1.42
CA VAL A 114 11.02 2.27 2.25
C VAL A 114 11.30 1.85 3.69
N PHE A 115 12.43 2.29 4.23
CA PHE A 115 12.77 2.14 5.64
C PHE A 115 11.93 3.09 6.51
N VAL A 116 11.19 2.55 7.48
CA VAL A 116 10.28 3.33 8.33
C VAL A 116 10.68 3.38 9.81
N GLY A 117 11.72 2.65 10.19
CA GLY A 117 12.28 2.72 11.54
C GLY A 117 12.69 1.37 12.09
N ARG A 118 12.64 1.23 13.42
CA ARG A 118 13.06 0.02 14.13
C ARG A 118 12.06 -0.32 15.23
N ALA A 119 11.79 -1.62 15.39
CA ALA A 119 11.01 -2.15 16.51
C ALA A 119 11.92 -2.85 17.52
N GLY A 120 11.72 -2.54 18.81
CA GLY A 120 12.52 -3.06 19.92
C GLY A 120 13.90 -2.41 20.00
N GLY A 121 14.87 -3.16 20.52
CA GLY A 121 16.20 -2.65 20.85
C GLY A 121 16.24 -1.95 22.21
N ARG A 122 17.44 -1.53 22.61
CA ARG A 122 17.70 -0.86 23.88
C ARG A 122 18.46 0.43 23.61
N LEU A 123 17.99 1.53 24.18
CA LEU A 123 18.77 2.76 24.23
C LEU A 123 19.93 2.55 25.20
N ALA A 124 21.15 2.66 24.68
CA ALA A 124 22.36 2.60 25.45
C ALA A 124 23.14 3.90 25.24
N GLU A 125 23.80 4.33 26.30
CA GLU A 125 24.75 5.44 26.24
C GLU A 125 26.09 4.91 25.77
N ILE A 126 26.56 5.39 24.62
CA ILE A 126 27.79 4.94 24.00
C ILE A 126 28.78 6.10 24.00
N LEU A 127 30.04 5.80 24.29
CA LEU A 127 31.14 6.74 24.10
C LEU A 127 31.27 7.01 22.59
N SER A 128 30.88 8.21 22.17
CA SER A 128 30.85 8.61 20.77
C SER A 128 31.23 10.09 20.72
N PRO A 129 32.51 10.41 20.97
CA PRO A 129 32.97 11.79 21.01
C PRO A 129 32.64 12.47 19.69
N GLY A 130 31.87 13.54 19.76
CA GLY A 130 31.36 14.24 18.60
C GLY A 130 31.25 15.73 18.89
N ARG A 131 31.52 16.53 17.86
CA ARG A 131 31.33 17.97 17.92
C ARG A 131 30.00 18.31 17.27
N ASP A 132 29.15 19.01 18.00
CA ASP A 132 27.95 19.60 17.43
C ASP A 132 28.38 20.66 16.41
N GLN A 133 28.09 20.42 15.12
CA GLN A 133 28.48 21.31 14.03
C GLN A 133 27.86 22.71 14.14
N ARG A 134 26.79 22.88 14.91
CA ARG A 134 26.06 24.15 15.02
C ARG A 134 26.37 24.91 16.31
N SER A 135 26.55 24.22 17.43
CA SER A 135 26.88 24.85 18.72
C SER A 135 28.37 24.80 19.07
N GLY A 136 29.16 24.03 18.34
CA GLY A 136 30.58 23.78 18.63
C GLY A 136 30.84 22.91 19.86
N LYS A 137 29.79 22.55 20.63
CA LYS A 137 29.91 21.78 21.87
C LYS A 137 30.37 20.36 21.61
N ILE A 138 31.33 19.91 22.43
CA ILE A 138 31.83 18.55 22.41
C ILE A 138 30.96 17.72 23.34
N HIS A 139 30.43 16.61 22.82
CA HIS A 139 29.71 15.61 23.61
C HIS A 139 30.56 14.34 23.64
N LEU A 140 30.81 13.82 24.83
CA LEU A 140 31.59 12.59 25.03
C LEU A 140 30.75 11.32 24.84
N THR A 141 29.47 11.40 25.20
CA THR A 141 28.52 10.29 25.09
C THR A 141 27.32 10.67 24.24
N GLN A 142 26.76 9.68 23.56
CA GLN A 142 25.49 9.80 22.85
C GLN A 142 24.61 8.59 23.14
N ARG A 143 23.31 8.83 23.34
CA ARG A 143 22.32 7.75 23.40
C ARG A 143 22.07 7.22 22.00
N LYS A 144 22.40 5.94 21.78
CA LYS A 144 22.13 5.23 20.53
C LYS A 144 21.26 4.00 20.80
N LEU A 145 20.38 3.71 19.85
CA LEU A 145 19.55 2.51 19.90
C LEU A 145 20.37 1.31 19.41
N ILE A 146 20.68 0.39 20.33
CA ILE A 146 21.38 -0.87 20.06
C ILE A 146 20.35 -1.98 19.86
N GLY A 147 20.55 -2.80 18.83
CA GLY A 147 19.65 -3.91 18.50
C GLY A 147 18.26 -3.45 18.01
N GLY A 148 17.31 -4.36 17.94
CA GLY A 148 15.99 -4.12 17.36
C GLY A 148 15.94 -4.40 15.85
N LYS A 149 14.77 -4.82 15.38
CA LYS A 149 14.54 -5.20 13.98
C LYS A 149 14.23 -3.96 13.15
N LYS A 150 14.88 -3.83 12.00
CA LYS A 150 14.56 -2.79 11.01
C LYS A 150 13.17 -3.05 10.42
N LEU A 151 12.44 -1.98 10.19
CA LEU A 151 11.10 -2.01 9.64
C LEU A 151 11.12 -1.38 8.26
N TRP A 152 10.46 -2.05 7.32
CA TRP A 152 10.38 -1.67 5.93
C TRP A 152 8.94 -1.80 5.44
N ILE A 153 8.57 -0.94 4.50
CA ILE A 153 7.31 -1.01 3.78
C ILE A 153 7.63 -1.16 2.30
N ASP A 154 7.21 -2.29 1.74
CA ASP A 154 7.39 -2.63 0.35
C ASP A 154 6.03 -2.61 -0.35
N GLY A 155 5.95 -1.94 -1.49
CA GLY A 155 4.71 -1.74 -2.24
C GLY A 155 4.82 -0.60 -3.24
N ASP A 156 4.05 -0.69 -4.32
CA ASP A 156 4.16 0.23 -5.46
C ASP A 156 3.58 1.63 -5.15
N ASP A 157 2.58 1.72 -4.25
CA ASP A 157 1.87 2.97 -3.89
C ASP A 157 1.94 3.29 -2.39
N VAL A 158 3.16 3.43 -1.85
CA VAL A 158 3.36 3.71 -0.42
C VAL A 158 3.54 5.21 -0.17
N GLY A 159 2.51 5.85 0.39
CA GLY A 159 2.58 7.21 0.94
C GLY A 159 2.89 7.21 2.44
N GLY A 160 3.79 8.09 2.89
CA GLY A 160 4.17 8.21 4.29
C GLY A 160 4.17 9.65 4.79
N PHE A 161 3.65 9.87 6.00
CA PHE A 161 3.71 11.17 6.67
C PHE A 161 4.51 11.06 7.97
N VAL A 162 5.59 11.83 8.07
CA VAL A 162 6.49 11.82 9.23
C VAL A 162 6.40 13.16 9.94
N ILE A 163 5.87 13.13 11.17
CA ILE A 163 5.77 14.31 12.03
C ILE A 163 6.88 14.27 13.07
N GLY A 164 7.49 15.41 13.34
CA GLY A 164 8.23 15.62 14.57
C GLY A 164 8.74 17.05 14.69
N PRO A 165 9.18 17.48 15.87
CA PRO A 165 9.77 18.80 16.06
C PRO A 165 11.17 18.91 15.40
N PRO A 166 11.70 20.13 15.20
CA PRO A 166 13.11 20.30 14.85
C PRO A 166 14.02 19.53 15.83
N ARG A 167 15.15 19.00 15.32
CA ARG A 167 16.13 18.21 16.10
C ARG A 167 15.63 16.86 16.64
N SER A 168 14.48 16.37 16.17
CA SER A 168 14.00 15.01 16.52
C SER A 168 14.70 13.87 15.75
N GLY A 169 15.70 14.18 14.92
CA GLY A 169 16.43 13.18 14.13
C GLY A 169 15.70 12.65 12.88
N LYS A 170 14.65 13.32 12.37
CA LYS A 170 13.96 12.89 11.13
C LYS A 170 14.92 12.73 9.94
N GLY A 171 15.84 13.69 9.76
CA GLY A 171 16.84 13.65 8.70
C GLY A 171 17.77 12.45 8.83
N THR A 172 18.39 12.31 10.00
CA THR A 172 19.40 11.27 10.27
C THR A 172 18.83 9.86 10.40
N SER A 173 17.59 9.73 10.87
CA SER A 173 16.99 8.44 11.21
C SER A 173 16.04 7.91 10.14
N LEU A 174 15.56 8.74 9.21
CA LEU A 174 14.64 8.32 8.15
C LEU A 174 15.09 8.80 6.77
N ILE A 175 15.30 10.11 6.57
CA ILE A 175 15.55 10.67 5.24
C ILE A 175 16.89 10.17 4.66
N ILE A 176 18.00 10.39 5.36
CA ILE A 176 19.35 10.00 4.90
C ILE A 176 19.45 8.47 4.71
N PRO A 177 19.00 7.62 5.66
CA PRO A 177 19.01 6.17 5.45
C PRO A 177 18.27 5.76 4.19
N ASN A 178 17.04 6.26 3.97
CA ASN A 178 16.29 5.95 2.75
C ASN A 178 16.99 6.44 1.48
N ALA A 179 17.53 7.66 1.48
CA ALA A 179 18.25 8.18 0.32
C ALA A 179 19.49 7.34 -0.04
N LEU A 180 20.13 6.70 0.96
CA LEU A 180 21.27 5.80 0.75
C LEU A 180 20.86 4.38 0.37
N THR A 181 19.76 3.85 0.92
CA THR A 181 19.35 2.46 0.69
C THR A 181 18.40 2.28 -0.49
N TRP A 182 17.71 3.34 -0.91
CA TRP A 182 16.76 3.27 -2.02
C TRP A 182 17.49 2.98 -3.34
N PRO A 183 17.19 1.87 -4.03
CA PRO A 183 17.96 1.44 -5.19
C PRO A 183 17.63 2.24 -6.46
N HIS A 184 16.50 2.93 -6.49
CA HIS A 184 16.01 3.64 -7.69
C HIS A 184 16.26 5.15 -7.62
N SER A 185 15.72 5.85 -8.61
CA SER A 185 15.75 7.31 -8.70
C SER A 185 15.04 7.96 -7.50
N LEU A 186 15.53 9.13 -7.11
CA LEU A 186 15.02 9.90 -5.98
C LEU A 186 14.99 11.40 -6.35
N VAL A 187 13.87 12.05 -6.05
CA VAL A 187 13.75 13.52 -6.08
C VAL A 187 13.55 13.99 -4.65
N VAL A 188 14.40 14.90 -4.18
CA VAL A 188 14.39 15.38 -2.79
C VAL A 188 14.24 16.89 -2.76
N LEU A 189 13.22 17.38 -2.06
CA LEU A 189 13.14 18.79 -1.68
C LEU A 189 14.01 19.03 -0.44
N ASP A 190 15.24 19.49 -0.67
CA ASP A 190 16.24 19.68 0.39
C ASP A 190 16.48 21.17 0.67
N LEU A 191 15.64 21.76 1.52
CA LEU A 191 15.69 23.19 1.86
C LEU A 191 16.99 23.62 2.57
N ARG A 192 17.77 22.68 3.12
CA ARG A 192 19.00 22.98 3.87
C ARG A 192 20.27 22.44 3.22
N GLY A 193 20.14 21.60 2.19
CA GLY A 193 21.28 20.92 1.56
C GLY A 193 21.89 19.79 2.40
N GLU A 194 21.34 19.47 3.57
CA GLU A 194 21.88 18.45 4.49
C GLU A 194 21.79 17.04 3.88
N THR A 195 20.73 16.76 3.12
CA THR A 195 20.53 15.44 2.49
C THR A 195 21.48 15.28 1.31
N TYR A 196 21.61 16.32 0.48
CA TYR A 196 22.57 16.33 -0.62
C TYR A 196 24.01 16.14 -0.11
N ALA A 197 24.43 16.93 0.87
CA ALA A 197 25.78 16.84 1.44
C ALA A 197 26.08 15.47 2.04
N ALA A 198 25.09 14.84 2.69
CA ALA A 198 25.29 13.53 3.32
C ALA A 198 25.26 12.35 2.33
N THR A 199 24.61 12.48 1.17
CA THR A 199 24.27 11.32 0.31
C THR A 199 24.80 11.40 -1.11
N ALA A 200 25.08 12.59 -1.64
CA ALA A 200 25.46 12.79 -3.04
C ALA A 200 26.69 11.97 -3.44
N GLY A 201 27.72 11.93 -2.59
CA GLY A 201 28.95 11.16 -2.84
C GLY A 201 28.66 9.68 -3.07
N TYR A 202 27.97 9.02 -2.14
CA TYR A 202 27.59 7.62 -2.30
C TYR A 202 26.63 7.40 -3.48
N ARG A 203 25.61 8.25 -3.62
CA ARG A 203 24.64 8.15 -4.72
C ARG A 203 25.28 8.31 -6.10
N SER A 204 26.33 9.12 -6.23
CA SER A 204 27.07 9.28 -7.48
C SER A 204 27.74 8.00 -7.98
N THR A 205 27.99 7.04 -7.09
CA THR A 205 28.51 5.70 -7.47
C THR A 205 27.44 4.80 -8.08
N MET A 206 26.16 5.11 -7.87
CA MET A 206 25.02 4.31 -8.34
C MET A 206 24.27 4.97 -9.50
N SER A 207 24.14 6.30 -9.50
CA SER A 207 23.36 7.05 -10.48
C SER A 207 23.86 8.49 -10.64
N ARG A 208 23.45 9.18 -11.71
CA ARG A 208 23.67 10.62 -11.85
C ARG A 208 23.01 11.37 -10.68
N VAL A 209 23.75 12.30 -10.09
CA VAL A 209 23.26 13.17 -9.01
C VAL A 209 23.25 14.61 -9.52
N VAL A 210 22.09 15.27 -9.43
CA VAL A 210 21.91 16.67 -9.85
C VAL A 210 21.43 17.49 -8.66
N ARG A 211 22.06 18.64 -8.43
CA ARG A 211 21.65 19.64 -7.45
C ARG A 211 21.07 20.84 -8.18
N PHE A 212 19.80 21.12 -7.97
CA PHE A 212 19.15 22.34 -8.44
C PHE A 212 18.90 23.27 -7.24
N ALA A 213 19.72 24.31 -7.13
CA ALA A 213 19.71 25.30 -6.06
C ALA A 213 19.80 26.72 -6.70
N PRO A 214 18.73 27.20 -7.36
CA PRO A 214 18.77 28.44 -8.14
C PRO A 214 19.06 29.70 -7.32
N ALA A 215 18.94 29.64 -5.99
CA ALA A 215 19.24 30.74 -5.07
C ALA A 215 20.62 30.60 -4.39
N ASP A 216 21.48 29.69 -4.87
CA ASP A 216 22.85 29.55 -4.36
C ASP A 216 23.67 30.80 -4.71
N PRO A 217 24.19 31.57 -3.72
CA PRO A 217 24.90 32.83 -3.97
C PRO A 217 26.14 32.69 -4.84
N ASP A 218 26.78 31.51 -4.80
CA ASP A 218 28.01 31.24 -5.55
C ASP A 218 27.69 30.70 -6.96
N GLY A 219 26.41 30.55 -7.32
CA GLY A 219 25.98 29.99 -8.59
C GLY A 219 26.23 28.48 -8.72
N ASN A 220 26.53 27.79 -7.61
CA ASN A 220 26.81 26.35 -7.56
C ASN A 220 25.53 25.51 -7.70
N THR A 221 24.91 25.57 -8.87
CA THR A 221 23.66 24.89 -9.20
C THR A 221 23.70 24.32 -10.62
N ALA A 222 23.00 23.21 -10.83
CA ALA A 222 22.64 22.79 -12.18
C ALA A 222 21.66 23.78 -12.81
N CYS A 223 21.66 23.85 -14.14
CA CYS A 223 20.69 24.58 -14.93
C CYS A 223 19.48 23.68 -15.25
N TYR A 224 18.31 24.29 -15.34
CA TYR A 224 17.06 23.62 -15.70
C TYR A 224 16.23 24.56 -16.57
N ASN A 225 15.84 24.11 -17.76
CA ASN A 225 14.90 24.81 -18.62
C ASN A 225 13.59 24.00 -18.72
N PRO A 226 12.48 24.46 -18.13
CA PRO A 226 11.19 23.77 -18.24
C PRO A 226 10.70 23.64 -19.69
N MET A 227 11.10 24.58 -20.56
CA MET A 227 10.66 24.60 -21.96
C MET A 227 11.21 23.43 -22.78
N ASP A 228 12.31 22.80 -22.35
CA ASP A 228 12.90 21.63 -23.03
C ASP A 228 11.97 20.40 -22.99
N PHE A 229 10.99 20.39 -22.09
CA PHE A 229 10.04 19.29 -21.88
C PHE A 229 8.69 19.53 -22.56
N ILE A 230 8.52 20.67 -23.22
CA ILE A 230 7.30 20.99 -23.97
C ILE A 230 7.28 20.23 -25.30
N SER A 231 6.17 19.58 -25.62
CA SER A 231 6.03 18.84 -26.87
C SER A 231 6.19 19.73 -28.12
N LEU A 232 6.83 19.16 -29.14
CA LEU A 232 6.89 19.75 -30.47
C LEU A 232 5.62 19.51 -31.29
N ASP A 233 4.76 18.58 -30.88
CA ASP A 233 3.44 18.42 -31.49
C ASP A 233 2.51 19.55 -31.02
N SER A 234 1.91 20.26 -31.97
CA SER A 234 1.04 21.41 -31.67
C SER A 234 -0.17 21.03 -30.83
N ALA A 235 -0.71 19.82 -30.99
CA ALA A 235 -1.88 19.38 -30.22
C ALA A 235 -1.54 19.18 -28.74
N GLN A 236 -0.36 18.62 -28.44
CA GLN A 236 0.10 18.39 -27.07
C GLN A 236 0.74 19.63 -26.43
N ARG A 237 1.38 20.49 -27.23
CA ARG A 237 2.09 21.69 -26.75
C ARG A 237 1.23 22.62 -25.92
N ASP A 238 0.01 22.92 -26.37
CA ASP A 238 -0.92 23.79 -25.64
C ASP A 238 -1.27 23.21 -24.26
N ILE A 239 -1.42 21.88 -24.15
CA ILE A 239 -1.66 21.19 -22.89
C ILE A 239 -0.45 21.34 -21.97
N ASP A 240 0.76 21.11 -22.48
CA ASP A 240 1.99 21.20 -21.69
C ASP A 240 2.23 22.64 -21.19
N LEU A 241 2.03 23.65 -22.05
CA LEU A 241 2.17 25.06 -21.68
C LEU A 241 1.15 25.47 -20.62
N ARG A 242 -0.11 25.03 -20.74
CA ARG A 242 -1.14 25.26 -19.71
C ARG A 242 -0.80 24.59 -18.39
N ASN A 243 -0.19 23.39 -18.42
CA ASN A 243 0.28 22.71 -17.21
C ASN A 243 1.40 23.50 -16.53
N ILE A 244 2.37 24.02 -17.29
CA ILE A 244 3.40 24.94 -16.76
C ILE A 244 2.75 26.19 -16.15
N ALA A 245 1.81 26.82 -16.87
CA ALA A 245 1.11 28.00 -16.37
C ALA A 245 0.35 27.72 -15.07
N ALA A 246 -0.30 26.56 -14.96
CA ALA A 246 -1.01 26.15 -13.75
C ALA A 246 -0.07 25.90 -12.56
N ALA A 247 1.14 25.40 -12.82
CA ALA A 247 2.17 25.20 -11.79
C ALA A 247 2.79 26.52 -11.31
N LEU A 248 3.01 27.48 -12.22
CA LEU A 248 3.56 28.80 -11.90
C LEU A 248 2.57 29.72 -11.19
N PHE A 249 1.33 29.72 -11.65
CA PHE A 249 0.25 30.54 -11.11
C PHE A 249 -0.76 29.61 -10.43
N PRO A 250 -0.54 29.19 -9.17
CA PRO A 250 -1.42 28.23 -8.50
C PRO A 250 -2.83 28.80 -8.34
N ARG A 251 -3.85 27.92 -8.32
CA ARG A 251 -5.23 28.37 -8.11
C ARG A 251 -5.34 29.04 -6.75
N PRO A 252 -6.01 30.21 -6.66
CA PRO A 252 -6.24 30.84 -5.38
C PRO A 252 -7.19 29.96 -4.53
N PRO A 253 -7.21 30.15 -3.20
CA PRO A 253 -8.17 29.45 -2.35
C PRO A 253 -9.60 29.79 -2.76
N SER A 254 -10.56 28.94 -2.41
CA SER A 254 -11.95 29.02 -2.89
C SER A 254 -12.68 30.33 -2.56
N ASN A 255 -12.17 31.11 -1.62
CA ASN A 255 -12.71 32.39 -1.17
C ASN A 255 -12.07 33.62 -1.85
N ALA A 256 -11.16 33.42 -2.80
CA ALA A 256 -10.47 34.47 -3.51
C ALA A 256 -10.83 34.47 -5.01
N ASP A 257 -10.87 35.64 -5.63
CA ASP A 257 -11.23 35.81 -7.03
C ASP A 257 -10.15 35.21 -7.96
N PRO A 258 -10.50 34.22 -8.81
CA PRO A 258 -9.55 33.61 -9.74
C PRO A 258 -9.27 34.44 -10.99
N TYR A 259 -9.99 35.55 -11.22
CA TYR A 259 -9.91 36.35 -12.45
C TYR A 259 -8.45 36.69 -12.83
N TRP A 260 -7.70 37.33 -11.92
CA TRP A 260 -6.32 37.74 -12.18
C TRP A 260 -5.35 36.57 -12.43
N VAL A 261 -5.57 35.45 -11.75
CA VAL A 261 -4.75 34.24 -11.93
C VAL A 261 -5.03 33.60 -13.30
N ASN A 262 -6.29 33.61 -13.74
CA ASN A 262 -6.67 33.08 -15.04
C ASN A 262 -6.14 33.95 -16.18
N ASP A 263 -6.25 35.28 -16.06
CA ASP A 263 -5.70 36.21 -17.04
C ASP A 263 -4.17 36.10 -17.12
N ALA A 264 -3.48 35.99 -15.98
CA ALA A 264 -2.02 35.76 -15.95
C ALA A 264 -1.63 34.44 -16.64
N ARG A 265 -2.38 33.36 -16.42
CA ARG A 265 -2.16 32.08 -17.12
C ARG A 265 -2.39 32.20 -18.61
N LEU A 266 -3.45 32.89 -19.04
CA LEU A 266 -3.75 33.08 -20.46
C LEU A 266 -2.65 33.87 -21.16
N LEU A 267 -2.23 34.99 -20.56
CA LEU A 267 -1.13 35.81 -21.06
C LEU A 267 0.17 35.02 -21.17
N PHE A 268 0.58 34.35 -20.09
CA PHE A 268 1.79 33.53 -20.08
C PHE A 268 1.73 32.43 -21.14
N THR A 269 0.61 31.71 -21.25
CA THR A 269 0.45 30.61 -22.22
C THR A 269 0.54 31.14 -23.65
N GLY A 270 -0.07 32.29 -23.95
CA GLY A 270 -0.01 32.91 -25.27
C GLY A 270 1.41 33.30 -25.68
N ILE A 271 2.16 33.96 -24.79
CA ILE A 271 3.54 34.38 -25.05
C ILE A 271 4.47 33.16 -25.13
N ALA A 272 4.31 32.19 -24.21
CA ALA A 272 5.10 30.97 -24.23
C ALA A 272 4.85 30.16 -25.51
N SER A 273 3.61 30.11 -25.99
CA SER A 273 3.27 29.49 -27.27
C SER A 273 3.98 30.18 -28.43
N PHE A 274 3.92 31.52 -28.48
CA PHE A 274 4.65 32.31 -29.48
C PHE A 274 6.16 32.01 -29.46
N VAL A 275 6.78 31.97 -28.28
CA VAL A 275 8.21 31.66 -28.13
C VAL A 275 8.53 30.26 -28.64
N MET A 276 7.68 29.28 -28.37
CA MET A 276 7.89 27.90 -28.80
C MET A 276 7.68 27.70 -30.31
N GLU A 277 6.76 28.44 -30.91
CA GLU A 277 6.34 28.30 -32.30
C GLU A 277 7.13 29.15 -33.28
N SER A 278 7.65 30.29 -32.83
CA SER A 278 8.34 31.24 -33.69
C SER A 278 9.60 30.62 -34.30
N PRO A 279 9.70 30.48 -35.64
CA PRO A 279 10.92 30.03 -36.30
C PRO A 279 12.07 31.03 -36.17
N ALA A 280 11.76 32.29 -35.85
CA ALA A 280 12.74 33.36 -35.65
C ALA A 280 13.48 33.23 -34.31
N ILE A 281 12.96 32.46 -33.36
CA ILE A 281 13.58 32.24 -32.05
C ILE A 281 14.36 30.92 -32.11
N PRO A 282 15.71 30.96 -32.03
CA PRO A 282 16.51 29.74 -32.00
C PRO A 282 16.12 28.84 -30.82
N ASN A 283 16.21 27.53 -30.99
CA ASN A 283 15.80 26.57 -29.95
C ASN A 283 16.51 26.81 -28.60
N GLN A 284 17.78 27.24 -28.60
CA GLN A 284 18.53 27.54 -27.37
C GLN A 284 17.99 28.76 -26.60
N LYS A 285 17.22 29.61 -27.27
CA LYS A 285 16.56 30.79 -26.68
C LYS A 285 15.11 30.52 -26.30
N LYS A 286 14.57 29.32 -26.53
CA LYS A 286 13.23 28.94 -26.08
C LYS A 286 13.26 28.65 -24.58
N THR A 287 13.30 29.72 -23.79
CA THR A 287 13.51 29.70 -22.34
C THR A 287 12.53 30.66 -21.65
N PHE A 288 12.40 30.53 -20.33
CA PHE A 288 11.64 31.51 -19.54
C PHE A 288 12.24 32.91 -19.59
N SER A 289 13.56 33.07 -19.77
CA SER A 289 14.18 34.41 -19.89
C SER A 289 13.57 35.16 -21.07
N THR A 290 13.47 34.51 -22.23
CA THR A 290 12.90 35.11 -23.44
C THR A 290 11.40 35.40 -23.29
N ILE A 291 10.65 34.56 -22.58
CA ILE A 291 9.24 34.85 -22.25
C ILE A 291 9.14 36.12 -21.40
N LEU A 292 9.97 36.23 -20.35
CA LEU A 292 10.00 37.39 -19.46
C LEU A 292 10.45 38.67 -20.18
N GLU A 293 11.41 38.58 -21.10
CA GLU A 293 11.86 39.70 -21.94
C GLU A 293 10.76 40.24 -22.84
N ILE A 294 9.83 39.39 -23.31
CA ILE A 294 8.68 39.82 -24.13
C ILE A 294 7.56 40.41 -23.26
N MET A 295 7.44 39.95 -22.01
CA MET A 295 6.42 40.42 -21.06
C MET A 295 6.73 41.78 -20.45
N ASN A 296 8.01 42.16 -20.37
CA ASN A 296 8.49 43.43 -19.82
C ASN A 296 8.57 44.51 -20.90
#